data_AF-A0A8X6ISP6-F1
#
_entry.id   AF-A0A8X6ISP6-F1
#
_cell.length_a   1.000
_cell.length_b   1.000
_cell.length_c   1.000
_cell.angle_alpha   90.00
_cell.angle_beta   90.00
_cell.angle_gamma   90.00
#
_symmetry.space_group_name_H-M   'P 1'
#
loop_
_entity.id
_entity.type
_entity.pdbx_description
1 polymer ?
#
loop_
_entity_poly.entity_id
_entity_poly.type
_entity_poly.pdbx_seq_one_letter_code
_entity_poly.pdbx_strand_id
1 'polypeptide(L)' 'MGVYDKAKFARLDRVCEECYQLFRESDVHTFCRSNCFKNDFFQQCVDALLLRKDSQKLDYMVDQLYGR' A
#
# COMPACT_ATOMS: atom_id res chain seq x y z
N MET A 1 6.43 -21.14 -4.23
CA MET A 1 7.17 -19.89 -4.52
C MET A 1 6.14 -18.80 -4.68
N GLY A 2 6.09 -17.84 -3.76
CA GLY A 2 5.20 -16.68 -3.90
C GLY A 2 5.57 -15.94 -5.17
N VAL A 3 4.59 -15.70 -6.04
CA VAL A 3 4.81 -14.92 -7.25
C VAL A 3 5.05 -13.49 -6.79
N TYR A 4 6.31 -13.11 -6.60
CA TYR A 4 6.70 -11.75 -6.28
C TYR A 4 6.50 -10.90 -7.52
N ASP A 5 5.25 -10.47 -7.69
CA ASP A 5 4.83 -9.60 -8.77
C ASP A 5 5.39 -8.20 -8.48
N LYS A 6 6.63 -7.96 -8.91
CA LYS A 6 7.35 -6.69 -8.74
C LYS A 6 6.50 -5.49 -9.17
N ALA A 7 5.68 -5.68 -10.20
CA ALA A 7 4.76 -4.66 -10.70
C ALA A 7 3.65 -4.32 -9.70
N LYS A 8 3.10 -5.31 -8.98
CA LYS A 8 2.10 -5.08 -7.93
C LYS A 8 2.72 -4.38 -6.73
N PHE A 9 3.89 -4.86 -6.29
CA PHE A 9 4.63 -4.26 -5.20
C PHE A 9 4.95 -2.78 -5.49
N ALA A 10 5.53 -2.47 -6.65
CA ALA A 10 5.87 -1.10 -7.03
C ALA A 10 4.65 -0.16 -7.13
N ARG A 11 3.45 -0.69 -7.39
CA ARG A 11 2.22 0.10 -7.41
C ARG A 11 1.75 0.46 -6.00
N LEU A 12 1.80 -0.50 -5.07
CA LEU A 12 1.44 -0.26 -3.68
C LEU A 12 2.49 0.63 -2.98
N ASP A 13 3.77 0.43 -3.30
CA ASP A 13 4.89 1.24 -2.81
C ASP A 13 4.72 2.73 -3.15
N ARG A 14 4.27 3.04 -4.38
CA ARG A 14 3.94 4.41 -4.77
C ARG A 14 2.82 5.02 -3.93
N VAL A 15 1.82 4.26 -3.51
CA VAL A 15 0.76 4.78 -2.62
C VAL A 15 1.37 5.20 -1.29
N CYS A 16 2.29 4.40 -0.75
CA CYS A 16 3.00 4.74 0.49
C CYS A 16 3.91 5.96 0.32
N GLU A 17 4.60 6.12 -0.81
CA GLU A 17 5.44 7.29 -1.12
C GLU A 17 4.61 8.58 -1.27
N GLU A 18 3.50 8.54 -2.01
CA GLU A 18 2.61 9.70 -2.17
C GLU A 18 1.99 10.09 -0.82
N CYS A 19 1.63 9.11 0.01
CA CYS A 19 1.14 9.33 1.37
C CYS A 19 2.24 9.94 2.26
N TYR A 20 3.47 9.44 2.17
CA TYR A 20 4.61 10.00 2.86
C TYR A 20 4.87 11.46 2.45
N GLN A 21 4.76 11.82 1.17
CA GLN A 21 4.91 13.20 0.72
C GLN A 21 3.83 14.13 1.30
N LEU A 22 2.63 13.61 1.53
CA LEU A 22 1.52 14.35 2.12
C LEU A 22 1.74 14.62 3.62
N PHE A 23 2.09 13.59 4.40
CA PHE A 23 2.27 13.70 5.85
C PHE A 23 3.67 14.18 6.28
N ARG A 24 4.68 13.98 5.43
CA ARG A 24 6.11 14.27 5.66
C ARG A 24 6.72 13.59 6.88
N GLU A 25 6.14 12.49 7.33
CA GLU A 25 6.63 11.70 8.48
C GLU A 25 7.28 10.40 8.01
N SER A 26 8.57 10.20 8.32
CA SER A 26 9.36 9.04 7.85
C SER A 26 8.78 7.69 8.26
N ASP A 27 8.05 7.67 9.37
CA ASP A 27 7.46 6.46 9.92
C ASP A 27 6.26 5.99 9.09
N VAL A 28 5.54 6.90 8.42
CA VAL A 28 4.37 6.58 7.57
C VAL A 28 4.78 5.65 6.44
N HIS A 29 5.90 5.92 5.77
CA HIS A 29 6.39 5.07 4.68
C HIS A 29 6.72 3.66 5.18
N THR A 30 7.40 3.57 6.33
CA THR A 30 7.79 2.29 6.95
C THR A 30 6.58 1.48 7.39
N PHE A 31 5.63 2.12 8.08
CA PHE A 31 4.41 1.46 8.54
C PHE A 31 3.48 1.07 7.39
N CYS A 32 3.35 1.90 6.36
CA CYS A 32 2.53 1.62 5.19
C CYS A 32 2.98 0.34 4.45
N ARG A 33 4.30 0.12 4.32
CA ARG A 33 4.89 -1.08 3.69
C ARG A 33 4.91 -2.31 4.59
N SER A 34 4.62 -2.15 5.88
CA SER A 34 4.67 -3.24 6.85
C SER A 34 3.64 -4.32 6.51
N ASN A 35 3.91 -5.58 6.92
CA ASN A 35 3.00 -6.70 6.73
C ASN A 35 2.51 -6.88 5.28
N CYS A 36 3.39 -6.66 4.29
CA CYS A 36 3.04 -6.67 2.86
C CYS A 36 1.84 -5.77 2.52
N PHE A 37 1.82 -4.55 3.06
CA PHE A 37 0.74 -3.56 2.90
C PHE A 37 -0.61 -3.96 3.55
N LYS A 38 -0.69 -5.10 4.25
CA LYS A 38 -1.89 -5.53 5.00
C LYS A 38 -1.88 -4.93 6.41
N ASN A 39 -2.10 -3.62 6.49
CA ASN A 39 -2.14 -2.86 7.73
C ASN A 39 -3.11 -1.67 7.60
N ASP A 40 -3.47 -1.05 8.73
CA ASP A 40 -4.42 0.07 8.74
C ASP A 40 -3.81 1.37 8.20
N PHE A 41 -2.49 1.52 8.20
CA PHE A 41 -1.81 2.69 7.63
C PHE A 41 -1.98 2.74 6.12
N PHE A 42 -1.92 1.61 5.43
CA PHE A 42 -2.15 1.54 3.99
C PHE A 42 -3.58 2.01 3.65
N GLN A 43 -4.59 1.59 4.40
CA GLN A 43 -5.98 2.04 4.20
C GLN A 43 -6.13 3.55 4.46
N GLN A 44 -5.53 4.06 5.54
CA GLN A 44 -5.51 5.49 5.83
C GLN A 44 -4.82 6.29 4.71
N CYS A 45 -3.75 5.77 4.12
CA CYS A 45 -3.07 6.38 2.99
C CYS A 45 -3.93 6.39 1.72
N VAL A 46 -4.61 5.28 1.41
CA VAL A 46 -5.56 5.21 0.29
C VAL A 46 -6.69 6.23 0.47
N ASP A 47 -7.18 6.40 1.69
CA ASP A 47 -8.19 7.39 2.05
C ASP A 47 -7.67 8.83 1.93
N ALA A 48 -6.48 9.11 2.48
CA ALA A 48 -5.87 10.44 2.43
C ALA A 48 -5.55 10.89 1.00
N LEU A 49 -5.17 9.95 0.14
CA LEU A 49 -4.94 10.19 -1.30
C LEU A 49 -6.23 10.19 -2.14
N LEU A 50 -7.40 10.05 -1.51
CA LEU A 50 -8.71 10.00 -2.16
C LEU A 50 -8.84 8.89 -3.22
N LEU A 51 -8.09 7.80 -3.05
CA LEU A 51 -8.05 6.64 -3.95
C LEU A 51 -9.16 5.61 -3.65
N ARG A 52 -10.25 6.03 -2.97
CA ARG A 52 -11.37 5.13 -2.60
C ARG A 52 -11.97 4.38 -3.77
N LYS A 53 -11.94 4.94 -4.98
CA LYS A 53 -12.43 4.27 -6.20
C LYS A 53 -11.56 3.08 -6.61
N ASP A 54 -10.26 3.13 -6.30
CA ASP A 54 -9.29 2.07 -6.58
C ASP A 54 -9.02 1.19 -5.36
N SER A 55 -9.64 1.45 -4.20
CA SER A 55 -9.36 0.74 -2.94
C SER A 55 -9.57 -0.77 -3.06
N GLN A 56 -10.65 -1.22 -3.72
CA GLN A 56 -10.90 -2.65 -3.98
C GLN A 56 -9.78 -3.29 -4.80
N LYS A 57 -9.26 -2.57 -5.80
CA LYS A 57 -8.19 -3.07 -6.66
C LYS A 57 -6.87 -3.13 -5.89
N LEU A 58 -6.59 -2.12 -5.09
CA LEU A 58 -5.40 -2.08 -4.24
C LEU A 58 -5.46 -3.21 -3.20
N ASP A 59 -6.58 -3.43 -2.53
CA ASP A 59 -6.77 -4.50 -1.55
C ASP A 59 -6.60 -5.89 -2.19
N TYR A 60 -7.14 -6.11 -3.39
CA TYR A 60 -6.88 -7.33 -4.15
C TYR A 60 -5.38 -7.55 -4.43
N MET A 61 -4.64 -6.48 -4.77
CA MET A 61 -3.19 -6.58 -4.98
C MET A 61 -2.44 -6.88 -3.67
N VAL A 62 -2.90 -6.34 -2.55
CA VAL A 62 -2.37 -6.62 -1.20
C VAL A 62 -2.58 -8.10 -0.86
N ASP A 63 -3.78 -8.65 -1.02
CA ASP A 63 -4.08 -10.06 -0.71
C ASP A 63 -3.25 -11.02 -1.58
N GLN A 64 -3.08 -10.72 -2.86
CA GLN A 64 -2.24 -11.51 -3.76
C GLN A 64 -0.76 -11.53 -3.33
N LEU A 65 -0.25 -10.42 -2.78
CA LEU A 65 1.13 -10.34 -2.28
C LEU A 65 1.29 -10.95 -0.88
N TYR A 66 0.26 -10.86 -0.05
CA TYR A 66 0.21 -11.49 1.27
C TYR A 66 0.15 -13.03 1.15
N GLY A 67 -0.37 -13.55 0.03
CA GLY A 67 -0.33 -14.97 -0.30
C GLY A 67 -1.44 -15.79 0.36
N ARG A 68 -2.63 -15.21 0.52
CA ARG A 68 -3.83 -15.90 1.02
C ARG A 68 -4.82 -16.19 -0.10
#